data_AF-A0A5N9DZ00-F1
#
_entry.id   AF-A0A5N9DZ00-F1
#
_cell.length_a   1.000
_cell.length_b   1.000
_cell.length_c   1.000
_cell.angle_alpha   90.00
_cell.angle_beta   90.00
_cell.angle_gamma   90.00
#
_symmetry.space_group_name_H-M   'P 1'
#
loop_
_entity.id
_entity.type
_entity.pdbx_description
1 polymer ?
#
loop_
_entity_poly.entity_id
_entity_poly.type
_entity_poly.pdbx_seq_one_letter_code
_entity_poly.pdbx_strand_id
1 'polypeptide(L)'
;MTDQFNYDSLFSANSIEAPPGNVRHSKYDFAVAYPDPENLPLDELIDALKTGFANEGRDIAYYSDASGYKELRELVAEKLARERNMTVDAEDMVLTSGSGEAIGMLIQALTDPGDVVLVEEFVYLGTLNQLKRYGADVVGVQCDDDGLIPEDLDTVIKEQVAKSKKVKYL
;
A
#
# COMPACT_ATOMS: atom_id res chain seq x y z
N MET A 1 -40.72 -23.02 9.97
CA MET A 1 -39.68 -22.15 10.56
C MET A 1 -38.41 -22.51 9.85
N THR A 2 -37.93 -21.63 8.97
CA THR A 2 -36.63 -21.82 8.31
C THR A 2 -35.60 -21.47 9.37
N ASP A 3 -34.85 -22.45 9.86
CA ASP A 3 -33.67 -22.15 10.68
C ASP A 3 -32.79 -21.21 9.85
N GLN A 4 -32.65 -19.98 10.32
CA GLN A 4 -31.84 -18.98 9.66
C GLN A 4 -30.38 -19.43 9.81
N PHE A 5 -29.69 -19.63 8.69
CA PHE A 5 -28.27 -19.99 8.69
C PHE A 5 -27.49 -18.98 9.52
N ASN A 6 -26.77 -19.47 10.55
CA ASN A 6 -25.93 -18.69 11.45
C ASN A 6 -24.47 -19.18 11.30
N TYR A 7 -23.55 -18.24 11.02
CA TYR A 7 -22.12 -18.50 10.86
C TYR A 7 -21.25 -17.86 11.96
N ASP A 8 -21.86 -17.33 13.03
CA ASP A 8 -21.20 -16.52 14.06
C ASP A 8 -20.04 -17.28 14.73
N SER A 9 -20.15 -18.61 14.82
CA SER A 9 -19.13 -19.49 15.41
C SER A 9 -17.96 -19.82 14.46
N LEU A 10 -18.05 -19.45 13.17
CA LEU A 10 -17.02 -19.74 12.17
C LEU A 10 -16.03 -18.58 11.99
N PHE A 11 -16.35 -17.39 12.49
CA PHE A 11 -15.46 -16.24 12.39
C PHE A 11 -14.19 -16.47 13.22
N SER A 12 -13.05 -16.09 12.66
CA SER A 12 -11.78 -16.14 13.39
C SER A 12 -11.75 -15.09 14.50
N ALA A 13 -10.92 -15.28 15.52
CA ALA A 13 -10.72 -14.27 16.57
C ALA A 13 -10.24 -12.91 16.04
N ASN A 14 -9.66 -12.89 14.82
CA ASN A 14 -9.17 -11.70 14.15
C ASN A 14 -10.19 -11.12 13.14
N SER A 15 -11.37 -11.73 13.00
CA SER A 15 -12.44 -11.21 12.15
C SER A 15 -13.10 -10.04 12.86
N ILE A 16 -12.93 -8.85 12.30
CA ILE A 16 -13.58 -7.64 12.79
C ILE A 16 -14.81 -7.39 11.91
N GLU A 17 -16.00 -7.43 12.52
CA GLU A 17 -17.21 -6.99 11.85
C GLU A 17 -17.18 -5.45 11.77
N ALA A 18 -16.86 -4.93 10.58
CA ALA A 18 -16.95 -3.50 10.30
C ALA A 18 -18.26 -3.21 9.55
N PRO A 19 -19.05 -2.22 9.99
CA PRO A 19 -20.24 -1.83 9.24
C PRO A 19 -19.83 -1.32 7.85
N PRO A 20 -20.65 -1.52 6.80
CA PRO A 20 -20.36 -1.01 5.48
C PRO A 20 -20.19 0.51 5.53
N GLY A 21 -19.07 1.00 4.99
CA GLY A 21 -18.82 2.43 4.87
C GLY A 21 -19.82 3.06 3.91
N ASN A 22 -20.51 4.11 4.35
CA ASN A 22 -21.33 4.91 3.44
C ASN A 22 -20.44 5.97 2.78
N VAL A 23 -20.13 5.79 1.50
CA VAL A 23 -19.49 6.84 0.70
C VAL A 23 -20.53 7.93 0.46
N ARG A 24 -20.37 9.09 1.11
CA ARG A 24 -21.21 10.27 0.89
C ARG A 24 -20.37 11.32 0.16
N HIS A 25 -20.68 11.54 -1.11
CA HIS A 25 -20.11 12.66 -1.85
C HIS A 25 -20.79 13.95 -1.38
N SER A 26 -20.05 14.75 -0.63
CA SER A 26 -20.49 16.09 -0.26
C SER A 26 -20.45 17.00 -1.49
N LYS A 27 -21.31 18.03 -1.55
CA LYS A 27 -21.29 19.02 -2.65
C LYS A 27 -19.90 19.68 -2.80
N TYR A 28 -19.23 19.90 -1.68
CA TYR A 28 -17.85 20.34 -1.61
C TYR A 28 -17.13 19.34 -0.70
N ASP A 29 -16.36 18.44 -1.28
CA ASP A 29 -15.65 17.39 -0.56
C ASP A 29 -14.16 17.74 -0.51
N PHE A 30 -13.70 18.11 0.68
CA PHE A 30 -12.28 18.33 0.99
C PHE A 30 -11.71 17.22 1.87
N ALA A 31 -12.48 16.16 2.12
CA ALA A 31 -12.12 15.09 3.04
C ALA A 31 -11.47 13.89 2.34
N VAL A 32 -11.75 13.70 1.04
CA VAL A 32 -11.25 12.57 0.26
C VAL A 32 -10.48 13.08 -0.96
N ALA A 33 -9.30 12.50 -1.18
CA ALA A 33 -8.50 12.76 -2.37
C ALA A 33 -9.02 11.94 -3.56
N TYR A 34 -9.92 12.53 -4.33
CA TYR A 34 -10.32 11.98 -5.63
C TYR A 34 -9.43 12.57 -6.73
N PRO A 35 -9.02 11.76 -7.73
CA PRO A 35 -8.46 12.33 -8.96
C PRO A 35 -9.51 13.20 -9.65
N ASP A 36 -9.06 14.27 -10.29
CA ASP A 36 -9.96 15.18 -11.02
C ASP A 36 -10.58 14.46 -12.24
N PRO A 37 -11.90 14.25 -12.28
CA PRO A 37 -12.56 13.54 -13.37
C PRO A 37 -12.39 14.23 -14.73
N GLU A 38 -12.33 15.55 -14.77
CA GLU A 38 -12.28 16.33 -16.02
C GLU A 38 -10.90 16.23 -16.70
N ASN A 39 -9.85 15.90 -15.94
CA ASN A 39 -8.49 15.74 -16.44
C ASN A 39 -8.12 14.27 -16.71
N LEU A 40 -9.07 13.34 -16.62
CA LEU A 40 -8.83 11.94 -16.93
C LEU A 40 -8.70 11.78 -18.47
N PRO A 41 -7.55 11.34 -19.01
CA PRO A 41 -7.30 11.28 -20.45
C PRO A 41 -7.95 10.03 -21.06
N LEU A 42 -9.29 10.03 -21.16
CA LEU A 42 -10.06 8.86 -21.56
C LEU A 42 -9.76 8.40 -22.99
N ASP A 43 -9.62 9.33 -23.92
CA ASP A 43 -9.35 9.01 -25.33
C ASP A 43 -7.96 8.35 -25.48
N GLU A 44 -6.95 8.90 -24.82
CA GLU A 44 -5.59 8.35 -24.81
C GLU A 44 -5.53 6.98 -24.12
N LEU A 45 -6.28 6.79 -23.02
CA LEU A 45 -6.38 5.49 -22.35
C LEU A 45 -7.02 4.44 -23.27
N ILE A 46 -8.08 4.80 -23.98
CA ILE A 46 -8.74 3.92 -24.94
C ILE A 46 -7.78 3.55 -26.08
N ASP A 47 -7.05 4.51 -26.62
CA ASP A 47 -6.11 4.27 -27.72
C ASP A 47 -4.88 3.45 -27.27
N ALA A 48 -4.40 3.65 -26.04
CA ALA A 48 -3.37 2.81 -25.43
C ALA A 48 -3.84 1.35 -25.29
N LEU A 49 -5.07 1.13 -24.83
CA LEU A 49 -5.66 -0.21 -24.72
C LEU A 49 -5.80 -0.90 -26.08
N LYS A 50 -6.26 -0.17 -27.12
CA LYS A 50 -6.34 -0.70 -28.48
C LYS A 50 -4.97 -1.13 -28.99
N THR A 51 -3.97 -0.29 -28.79
CA THR A 51 -2.57 -0.59 -29.15
C THR A 51 -2.08 -1.85 -28.42
N GLY A 52 -2.31 -1.93 -27.11
CA GLY A 52 -1.95 -3.10 -26.30
C GLY A 52 -2.58 -4.39 -26.81
N PHE A 53 -3.89 -4.38 -27.09
CA PHE A 53 -4.58 -5.56 -27.65
C PHE A 53 -4.10 -5.94 -29.06
N ALA A 54 -3.75 -4.96 -29.89
CA ALA A 54 -3.19 -5.23 -31.22
C ALA A 54 -1.80 -5.89 -31.13
N ASN A 55 -0.98 -5.49 -30.15
CA ASN A 55 0.37 -6.01 -29.95
C ASN A 55 0.38 -7.40 -29.31
N GLU A 56 -0.37 -7.59 -28.23
CA GLU A 56 -0.40 -8.84 -27.45
C GLU A 56 -1.36 -9.89 -28.03
N GLY A 57 -2.37 -9.45 -28.78
CA GLY A 57 -3.33 -10.34 -29.42
C GLY A 57 -4.06 -11.24 -28.41
N ARG A 58 -4.00 -12.56 -28.63
CA ARG A 58 -4.67 -13.56 -27.78
C ARG A 58 -3.82 -14.01 -26.60
N ASP A 59 -2.54 -13.65 -26.56
CA ASP A 59 -1.63 -14.12 -25.52
C ASP A 59 -1.93 -13.46 -24.17
N ILE A 60 -2.69 -12.35 -24.16
CA ILE A 60 -3.29 -11.74 -22.95
C ILE A 60 -4.10 -12.72 -22.10
N ALA A 61 -4.53 -13.86 -22.66
CA ALA A 61 -5.29 -14.88 -21.93
C ALA A 61 -4.40 -15.81 -21.09
N TYR A 62 -3.08 -15.79 -21.32
CA TYR A 62 -2.14 -16.60 -20.55
C TYR A 62 -1.72 -15.92 -19.25
N TYR A 63 -1.31 -16.72 -18.27
CA TYR A 63 -0.70 -16.18 -17.06
C TYR A 63 0.58 -15.41 -17.42
N SER A 64 0.69 -14.19 -16.91
CA SER A 64 1.87 -13.34 -17.05
C SER A 64 2.99 -13.74 -16.07
N ASP A 65 4.16 -13.13 -16.24
CA ASP A 65 5.22 -13.15 -15.23
C ASP A 65 4.67 -12.70 -13.87
N ALA A 66 5.08 -13.37 -12.79
CA ALA A 66 4.65 -13.07 -11.43
C ALA A 66 5.14 -11.69 -10.96
N SER A 67 6.21 -11.18 -11.55
CA SER A 67 6.77 -9.84 -11.30
C SER A 67 6.06 -8.76 -12.12
N GLY A 68 5.17 -9.16 -13.03
CA GLY A 68 4.45 -8.28 -13.94
C GLY A 68 5.14 -8.05 -15.28
N TYR A 69 4.42 -7.36 -16.17
CA TYR A 69 4.81 -7.12 -17.57
C TYR A 69 6.18 -6.43 -17.69
N LYS A 70 7.11 -7.07 -18.40
CA LYS A 70 8.54 -6.71 -18.40
C LYS A 70 8.80 -5.33 -18.99
N GLU A 71 8.15 -5.02 -20.10
CA GLU A 71 8.27 -3.76 -20.82
C GLU A 71 7.79 -2.58 -19.97
N LEU A 72 6.79 -2.81 -19.11
CA LEU A 72 6.36 -1.81 -18.13
C LEU A 72 7.40 -1.63 -17.01
N ARG A 73 8.03 -2.71 -16.51
CA ARG A 73 9.13 -2.61 -15.54
C ARG A 73 10.32 -1.85 -16.11
N GLU A 74 10.71 -2.12 -17.36
CA GLU A 74 11.77 -1.41 -18.07
C GLU A 74 11.44 0.09 -18.25
N LEU A 75 10.21 0.41 -18.68
CA LEU A 75 9.73 1.79 -18.78
C LEU A 75 9.80 2.53 -17.44
N VAL A 76 9.42 1.87 -16.35
CA VAL A 76 9.48 2.45 -14.99
C VAL A 76 10.94 2.68 -14.58
N ALA A 77 11.84 1.73 -14.84
CA ALA A 77 13.27 1.89 -14.55
C ALA A 77 13.88 3.10 -15.29
N GLU A 78 13.58 3.24 -16.59
CA GLU A 78 14.01 4.39 -17.40
C GLU A 78 13.44 5.72 -16.85
N LYS A 79 12.17 5.71 -16.46
CA LYS A 79 11.50 6.88 -15.88
C LYS A 79 12.17 7.30 -14.57
N LEU A 80 12.48 6.34 -13.68
CA LEU A 80 13.16 6.60 -12.42
C LEU A 80 14.58 7.15 -12.63
N ALA A 81 15.33 6.61 -13.59
CA ALA A 81 16.65 7.12 -13.93
C ALA A 81 16.56 8.57 -14.43
N ARG A 82 15.61 8.86 -15.34
CA ARG A 82 15.43 10.19 -15.93
C ARG A 82 14.92 11.24 -14.94
N GLU A 83 13.91 10.90 -14.14
CA GLU A 83 13.16 11.88 -13.33
C GLU A 83 13.64 11.96 -11.88
N ARG A 84 14.28 10.90 -11.37
CA ARG A 84 14.69 10.78 -9.96
C ARG A 84 16.17 10.45 -9.77
N ASN A 85 16.94 10.31 -10.85
CA ASN A 85 18.36 9.91 -10.80
C ASN A 85 18.56 8.59 -10.02
N MET A 86 17.60 7.66 -10.18
CA MET A 86 17.63 6.35 -9.54
C MET A 86 17.83 5.26 -10.59
N THR A 87 18.95 4.55 -10.51
CA THR A 87 19.23 3.38 -11.38
C THR A 87 18.72 2.12 -10.69
N VAL A 88 17.71 1.49 -11.28
CA VAL A 88 17.08 0.25 -10.77
C VAL A 88 16.99 -0.73 -11.94
N ASP A 89 17.34 -2.00 -11.72
CA ASP A 89 17.16 -3.05 -12.72
C ASP A 89 15.67 -3.46 -12.77
N ALA A 90 15.14 -3.66 -13.98
CA ALA A 90 13.78 -4.16 -14.15
C ALA A 90 13.62 -5.55 -13.52
N GLU A 91 14.67 -6.37 -13.45
CA GLU A 91 14.65 -7.69 -12.84
C GLU A 91 14.53 -7.67 -11.31
N ASP A 92 14.88 -6.53 -10.68
CA ASP A 92 14.70 -6.30 -9.23
C ASP A 92 13.34 -5.63 -8.90
N MET A 93 12.43 -5.54 -9.89
CA MET A 93 11.15 -4.85 -9.76
C MET A 93 9.97 -5.83 -9.84
N VAL A 94 9.00 -5.63 -8.94
CA VAL A 94 7.70 -6.32 -8.97
C VAL A 94 6.59 -5.28 -9.12
N LEU A 95 5.74 -5.46 -10.11
CA LEU A 95 4.54 -4.66 -10.28
C LEU A 95 3.46 -5.10 -9.29
N THR A 96 2.75 -4.13 -8.74
CA THR A 96 1.66 -4.35 -7.76
C THR A 96 0.43 -3.56 -8.17
N SER A 97 -0.73 -3.95 -7.64
CA SER A 97 -2.04 -3.32 -7.80
C SER A 97 -2.15 -2.06 -6.93
N GLY A 98 -1.15 -1.18 -7.01
CA GLY A 98 -1.01 0.01 -6.20
C GLY A 98 -0.21 -0.21 -4.91
N SER A 99 0.12 0.90 -4.25
CA SER A 99 1.00 0.92 -3.07
C SER A 99 0.48 0.08 -1.90
N GLY A 100 -0.84 -0.08 -1.75
CA GLY A 100 -1.43 -0.88 -0.69
C GLY A 100 -1.04 -2.36 -0.76
N GLU A 101 -0.92 -2.93 -1.96
CA GLU A 101 -0.45 -4.32 -2.13
C GLU A 101 1.05 -4.40 -1.83
N ALA A 102 1.86 -3.49 -2.36
CA ALA A 102 3.30 -3.46 -2.09
C ALA A 102 3.62 -3.33 -0.59
N ILE A 103 2.96 -2.41 0.11
CA ILE A 103 3.11 -2.22 1.56
C ILE A 103 2.66 -3.48 2.31
N GLY A 104 1.53 -4.07 1.92
CA GLY A 104 1.02 -5.30 2.53
C GLY A 104 2.01 -6.47 2.40
N MET A 105 2.62 -6.63 1.22
CA MET A 105 3.65 -7.65 0.98
C MET A 105 4.88 -7.43 1.87
N LEU A 106 5.36 -6.19 2.00
CA LEU A 106 6.51 -5.87 2.84
C LEU A 106 6.22 -6.11 4.33
N ILE A 107 5.05 -5.67 4.82
CA ILE A 107 4.64 -5.92 6.20
C ILE A 107 4.58 -7.43 6.47
N GLN A 108 3.93 -8.19 5.57
CA GLN A 108 3.83 -9.64 5.70
C GLN A 108 5.19 -10.34 5.68
N ALA A 109 6.12 -9.88 4.85
CA ALA A 109 7.44 -10.49 4.72
C ALA A 109 8.37 -10.15 5.89
N LEU A 110 8.21 -8.96 6.49
CA LEU A 110 9.17 -8.40 7.43
C LEU A 110 8.68 -8.31 8.88
N THR A 111 7.39 -8.48 9.18
CA THR A 111 6.84 -8.16 10.50
C THR A 111 6.32 -9.39 11.24
N ASP A 112 6.88 -9.65 12.42
CA ASP A 112 6.31 -10.60 13.38
C ASP A 112 5.31 -9.88 14.32
N PRO A 113 4.27 -10.55 14.85
CA PRO A 113 3.41 -9.96 15.87
C PRO A 113 4.21 -9.48 17.09
N GLY A 114 4.02 -8.21 17.47
CA GLY A 114 4.75 -7.55 18.55
C GLY A 114 6.07 -6.87 18.14
N ASP A 115 6.54 -7.03 16.90
CA ASP A 115 7.60 -6.18 16.35
C ASP A 115 7.13 -4.72 16.37
N VAL A 116 8.04 -3.82 16.74
CA VAL A 116 7.77 -2.38 16.72
C VAL A 116 8.06 -1.84 15.33
N VAL A 117 7.06 -1.21 14.72
CA VAL A 117 7.20 -0.47 13.46
C VAL A 117 7.01 1.00 13.75
N LEU A 118 8.02 1.80 13.44
CA LEU A 118 7.96 3.24 13.59
C LEU A 118 7.21 3.84 12.40
N VAL A 119 6.45 4.90 12.64
CA VAL A 119 5.75 5.64 11.59
C VAL A 119 5.81 7.14 11.90
N GLU A 120 5.54 7.97 10.92
CA GLU A 120 5.26 9.40 11.16
C GLU A 120 4.09 9.56 12.14
N GLU A 121 4.07 10.66 12.89
CA GLU A 121 3.03 10.96 13.88
C GLU A 121 1.61 10.81 13.30
N PHE A 122 1.44 11.21 12.04
CA PHE A 122 0.24 10.99 11.25
C PHE A 122 0.55 10.13 10.03
N VAL A 123 0.17 8.86 10.08
CA VAL A 123 0.40 7.89 9.01
C VAL A 123 -0.85 7.65 8.17
N TYR A 124 -0.66 7.31 6.89
CA TYR A 124 -1.74 6.89 6.01
C TYR A 124 -2.57 5.75 6.62
N LEU A 125 -3.89 5.95 6.68
CA LEU A 125 -4.81 5.04 7.37
C LEU A 125 -4.76 3.61 6.82
N GLY A 126 -4.54 3.45 5.50
CA GLY A 126 -4.38 2.14 4.88
C GLY A 126 -3.19 1.37 5.44
N THR A 127 -2.04 2.02 5.57
CA THR A 127 -0.81 1.45 6.13
C THR A 127 -1.00 1.11 7.61
N LEU A 128 -1.58 2.02 8.41
CA LEU A 128 -1.85 1.78 9.82
C LEU A 128 -2.73 0.55 10.05
N ASN A 129 -3.79 0.40 9.24
CA ASN A 129 -4.69 -0.74 9.32
C ASN A 129 -4.00 -2.05 8.93
N GLN A 130 -3.12 -2.03 7.92
CA GLN A 130 -2.34 -3.20 7.55
C GLN A 130 -1.35 -3.59 8.65
N LEU A 131 -0.57 -2.66 9.19
CA LEU A 131 0.37 -2.92 10.29
C LEU A 131 -0.33 -3.55 11.50
N LYS A 132 -1.46 -2.97 11.93
CA LYS A 132 -2.28 -3.51 13.03
C LYS A 132 -2.82 -4.91 12.72
N ARG A 133 -3.24 -5.17 11.48
CA ARG A 133 -3.73 -6.48 11.04
C ARG A 133 -2.65 -7.57 11.17
N TYR A 134 -1.40 -7.22 10.90
CA TYR A 134 -0.26 -8.14 11.06
C TYR A 134 0.31 -8.15 12.50
N GLY A 135 -0.33 -7.45 13.45
CA GLY A 135 0.03 -7.48 14.86
C GLY A 135 1.25 -6.64 15.22
N ALA A 136 1.65 -5.70 14.36
CA ALA A 136 2.73 -4.77 14.66
C ALA A 136 2.37 -3.84 15.84
N ASP A 137 3.35 -3.52 16.67
CA ASP A 137 3.25 -2.44 17.64
C ASP A 137 3.68 -1.12 16.97
N VAL A 138 2.69 -0.34 16.53
CA VAL A 138 2.92 0.87 15.73
C VAL A 138 3.19 2.06 16.64
N VAL A 139 4.37 2.68 16.48
CA VAL A 139 4.80 3.81 17.32
C VAL A 139 5.07 5.04 16.45
N GLY A 140 4.37 6.13 16.73
CA GLY A 140 4.55 7.40 16.03
C GLY A 140 5.82 8.13 16.46
N VAL A 141 6.46 8.79 15.50
CA VAL A 141 7.61 9.69 15.67
C VAL A 141 7.18 11.10 15.26
N GLN A 142 7.58 12.10 16.04
CA GLN A 142 7.20 13.49 15.82
C GLN A 142 7.68 14.00 14.45
N CYS A 143 6.85 14.84 13.84
CA CYS A 143 7.14 15.52 12.58
C CYS A 143 6.99 17.03 12.76
N ASP A 144 7.77 17.80 11.99
CA ASP A 144 7.61 19.24 11.79
C ASP A 144 7.28 19.55 10.32
N ASP A 145 7.36 20.82 9.93
CA ASP A 145 7.03 21.28 8.56
C ASP A 145 8.02 20.72 7.50
N ASP A 146 9.18 20.21 7.92
CA ASP A 146 10.20 19.60 7.05
C ASP A 146 10.15 18.06 7.09
N GLY A 147 9.24 17.47 7.88
CA GLY A 147 9.01 16.03 7.98
C GLY A 147 9.42 15.46 9.33
N LEU A 148 9.88 14.22 9.35
CA LEU A 148 10.19 13.48 10.57
C LEU A 148 11.41 14.07 11.31
N ILE A 149 11.27 14.32 12.63
CA ILE A 149 12.31 14.92 13.48
C ILE A 149 13.35 13.86 13.87
N PRO A 150 14.60 13.95 13.39
CA PRO A 150 15.61 12.90 13.63
C PRO A 150 15.94 12.69 15.12
N GLU A 151 15.94 13.75 15.92
CA GLU A 151 16.21 13.67 17.36
C GLU A 151 15.12 12.93 18.13
N ASP A 152 13.86 13.08 17.72
CA ASP A 152 12.74 12.36 18.30
C ASP A 152 12.78 10.88 17.89
N LEU A 153 13.08 10.59 16.61
CA LEU A 153 13.31 9.22 16.13
C LEU A 153 14.34 8.48 17.00
N ASP A 154 15.47 9.14 17.25
CA ASP A 154 16.57 8.63 18.07
C ASP A 154 16.12 8.35 19.51
N THR A 155 15.28 9.21 20.05
CA THR A 155 14.70 9.08 21.40
C THR A 155 13.73 7.90 21.46
N VAL A 156 12.78 7.82 20.53
CA VAL A 156 11.79 6.74 20.42
C VAL A 156 12.48 5.39 20.27
N ILE A 157 13.50 5.26 19.41
CA ILE A 157 14.27 4.02 19.26
C ILE A 157 14.88 3.61 20.60
N LYS A 158 15.58 4.52 21.29
CA LYS A 158 16.20 4.24 22.59
C LYS A 158 15.17 3.80 23.64
N GLU A 159 13.99 4.41 23.67
CA GLU A 159 12.92 4.04 24.58
C GLU A 159 12.35 2.64 24.32
N GLN A 160 12.11 2.28 23.06
CA GLN A 160 11.57 0.95 22.72
C GLN A 160 12.61 -0.15 22.97
N VAL A 161 13.88 0.12 22.69
CA VAL A 161 14.98 -0.79 23.02
C VAL A 161 15.13 -0.95 24.55
N ALA A 162 15.00 0.12 25.33
CA ALA A 162 15.01 0.05 26.80
C ALA A 162 13.82 -0.76 27.38
N LYS A 163 12.71 -0.84 26.64
CA LYS A 163 11.56 -1.71 26.93
C LYS A 163 11.74 -3.15 26.42
N SER A 164 12.94 -3.51 25.95
CA SER A 164 13.27 -4.80 25.34
C SER A 164 12.41 -5.14 24.12
N LYS A 165 11.90 -4.14 23.39
CA LYS A 165 11.16 -4.34 22.15
C LYS A 165 12.09 -4.35 20.93
N LYS A 166 11.71 -5.10 19.89
CA LYS A 166 12.41 -5.18 18.62
C LYS A 166 11.86 -4.13 17.66
N VAL A 167 12.58 -3.02 17.54
CA VAL A 167 12.32 -2.03 16.48
C VAL A 167 12.74 -2.64 15.15
N LYS A 168 11.79 -2.80 14.23
CA LYS A 168 11.99 -3.56 12.99
C LYS A 168 12.38 -2.67 11.82
N TYR A 169 11.60 -1.61 11.59
CA TYR A 169 11.86 -0.58 10.58
C TYR A 169 11.03 0.68 10.89
N LEU A 170 11.34 1.75 10.16
CA LEU A 170 10.57 2.97 9.99
C LEU A 170 9.99 2.96 8.56
#